data_AF-A0A3D2IK24-F1
#
_entry.id   AF-A0A3D2IK24-F1
#
_cell.length_a   1.000
_cell.length_b   1.000
_cell.length_c   1.000
_cell.angle_alpha   90.00
_cell.angle_beta   90.00
_cell.angle_gamma   90.00
#
_symmetry.space_group_name_H-M   'P 1'
#
loop_
_entity.id
_entity.type
_entity.pdbx_description
1 polymer ?
#
loop_
_entity_poly.entity_id
_entity_poly.type
_entity_poly.pdbx_seq_one_letter_code
_entity_poly.pdbx_strand_id
1 'polypeptide(L)'
;MFKRSTLIFAFCAFIQTIVYAQISISGLADFELRQAGEDSSPYVNQTPGENLSIYTPNLRLFISGNISDQWFINSALQADYYDGDELSDPFFSLLNINWTPDLNSNLLVTAGRFITPYGSYSNKFISSENPFVHLPMSHSSGLPVSATFGHLGDGISNPEDISRLYGEDEKGTTMVYSRMYSQGIRFS
;
A
#
# COMPACT_ATOMS: atom_id res chain seq x y z
N MET A 1 11.04 -44.66 9.05
CA MET A 1 10.62 -43.57 8.15
C MET A 1 9.85 -42.52 8.97
N PHE A 2 10.57 -41.75 9.79
CA PHE A 2 10.01 -40.80 10.77
C PHE A 2 10.71 -39.45 10.61
N LYS A 3 10.28 -38.60 9.69
CA LYS A 3 10.82 -37.23 9.52
C LYS A 3 9.81 -36.25 8.91
N ARG A 4 8.57 -36.21 9.41
CA ARG A 4 7.62 -35.11 9.09
C ARG A 4 6.78 -34.62 10.28
N SER A 5 6.70 -35.33 11.39
CA SER A 5 5.89 -34.92 12.55
C SER A 5 6.62 -34.02 13.58
N THR A 6 7.95 -33.94 13.53
CA THR A 6 8.74 -33.24 14.56
C THR A 6 8.76 -31.71 14.39
N LEU A 7 8.43 -31.19 13.19
CA LEU A 7 8.43 -29.74 12.94
C LEU A 7 7.16 -29.03 13.44
N ILE A 8 6.03 -29.74 13.50
CA ILE A 8 4.75 -29.16 13.95
C ILE A 8 4.71 -29.06 15.48
N PHE A 9 5.31 -30.02 16.18
CA PHE A 9 5.35 -29.99 17.65
C PHE A 9 6.31 -28.94 18.23
N ALA A 10 7.37 -28.58 17.48
CA ALA A 10 8.28 -27.50 17.89
C ALA A 10 7.67 -26.11 17.72
N PHE A 11 6.71 -25.94 16.80
CA PHE A 11 5.99 -24.67 16.61
C PHE A 11 4.92 -24.43 17.69
N CYS A 12 4.30 -25.50 18.20
CA CYS A 12 3.32 -25.42 19.29
C CYS A 12 3.96 -25.24 20.69
N ALA A 13 5.23 -25.63 20.86
CA ALA A 13 5.91 -25.59 22.17
C ALA A 13 6.49 -24.22 22.56
N PHE A 14 6.40 -23.20 21.69
CA PHE A 14 6.83 -21.83 21.97
C PHE A 14 5.69 -20.87 22.38
N ILE A 15 4.45 -21.36 22.51
CA ILE A 15 3.26 -20.52 22.81
C ILE A 15 2.94 -20.50 24.31
N GLN A 16 3.93 -20.40 25.19
CA GLN A 16 3.63 -20.20 26.62
C GLN A 16 4.49 -19.09 27.19
N THR A 17 3.77 -18.07 27.69
CA THR A 17 4.19 -16.74 28.18
C THR A 17 4.39 -15.75 26.99
N ILE A 18 3.79 -14.55 26.89
CA ILE A 18 3.29 -13.54 27.84
C ILE A 18 2.32 -12.58 27.08
N VAL A 19 1.28 -12.08 27.76
CA VAL A 19 0.32 -11.01 27.37
C VAL A 19 -0.60 -11.34 26.18
N TYR A 20 -1.91 -11.13 26.36
CA TYR A 20 -2.90 -11.21 25.30
C TYR A 20 -2.65 -10.09 24.29
N ALA A 21 -1.78 -10.33 23.31
CA ALA A 21 -1.71 -9.54 22.10
C ALA A 21 -3.07 -9.63 21.41
N GLN A 22 -3.89 -8.58 21.50
CA GLN A 22 -5.14 -8.52 20.75
C GLN A 22 -4.79 -8.26 19.29
N ILE A 23 -4.96 -9.29 18.45
CA ILE A 23 -4.82 -9.17 17.01
C ILE A 23 -6.19 -8.81 16.45
N SER A 24 -6.29 -7.69 15.74
CA SER A 24 -7.46 -7.29 14.97
C SER A 24 -7.21 -7.57 13.50
N ILE A 25 -8.13 -8.31 12.89
CA ILE A 25 -8.13 -8.62 11.46
C ILE A 25 -9.43 -8.08 10.89
N SER A 26 -9.33 -7.24 9.87
CA SER A 26 -10.48 -6.73 9.12
C SER A 26 -10.15 -6.69 7.63
N GLY A 27 -11.14 -6.47 6.79
CA GLY A 27 -10.92 -6.43 5.35
C GLY A 27 -11.93 -5.56 4.64
N LEU A 28 -11.61 -5.25 3.40
CA LEU A 28 -12.41 -4.38 2.53
C LEU A 28 -12.28 -4.90 1.10
N ALA A 29 -13.43 -5.07 0.44
CA ALA A 29 -13.50 -5.46 -0.95
C ALA A 29 -14.46 -4.50 -1.66
N ASP A 30 -13.92 -3.71 -2.57
CA ASP A 30 -14.70 -2.75 -3.35
C ASP A 30 -15.19 -3.42 -4.64
N PHE A 31 -16.38 -3.05 -5.11
CA PHE A 31 -16.91 -3.48 -6.40
C PHE A 31 -17.43 -2.26 -7.14
N GLU A 32 -17.04 -2.14 -8.41
CA GLU A 32 -17.41 -1.01 -9.26
C GLU A 32 -17.95 -1.53 -10.60
N LEU A 33 -19.08 -0.96 -11.03
CA LEU A 33 -19.57 -1.06 -12.39
C LEU A 33 -19.20 0.25 -13.11
N ARG A 34 -18.48 0.15 -14.23
CA ARG A 34 -18.03 1.33 -14.97
C ARG A 34 -18.08 1.16 -16.48
N GLN A 35 -18.12 2.30 -17.17
CA GLN A 35 -17.91 2.44 -18.61
C GLN A 35 -16.84 3.50 -18.81
N ALA A 36 -15.78 3.15 -19.53
CA ALA A 36 -14.62 4.01 -19.78
C ALA A 36 -14.59 4.50 -21.24
N GLY A 37 -13.65 5.41 -21.54
CA GLY A 37 -13.29 5.81 -22.90
C GLY A 37 -11.98 5.14 -23.34
N GLU A 38 -11.66 5.22 -24.63
CA GLU A 38 -10.51 4.53 -25.26
C GLU A 38 -9.16 4.83 -24.59
N ASP A 39 -8.99 6.04 -24.04
CA ASP A 39 -7.75 6.46 -23.37
C ASP A 39 -7.67 6.05 -21.87
N SER A 40 -8.59 5.22 -21.39
CA SER A 40 -8.63 4.85 -19.97
C SER A 40 -7.54 3.85 -19.61
N SER A 41 -6.83 4.14 -18.53
CA SER A 41 -5.79 3.26 -18.00
C SER A 41 -5.61 3.46 -16.48
N PRO A 42 -4.96 2.50 -15.79
CA PRO A 42 -4.58 2.67 -14.39
C PRO A 42 -3.78 3.96 -14.11
N TYR A 43 -3.02 4.46 -15.09
CA TYR A 43 -2.15 5.63 -14.92
C TYR A 43 -2.85 6.96 -15.22
N VAL A 44 -3.84 6.98 -16.12
CA VAL A 44 -4.54 8.21 -16.53
C VAL A 44 -5.69 8.52 -15.58
N ASN A 45 -6.52 7.52 -15.30
CA ASN A 45 -7.76 7.68 -14.55
C ASN A 45 -8.02 6.51 -13.58
N GLN A 46 -6.99 5.71 -13.27
CA GLN A 46 -7.07 4.58 -12.34
C GLN A 46 -8.13 3.54 -12.73
N THR A 47 -8.36 3.42 -14.03
CA THR A 47 -9.48 2.69 -14.62
C THR A 47 -8.94 1.74 -15.70
N PRO A 48 -8.95 0.41 -15.48
CA PRO A 48 -8.28 -0.53 -16.39
C PRO A 48 -9.06 -0.79 -17.69
N GLY A 49 -8.64 -0.22 -18.82
CA GLY A 49 -9.28 -0.43 -20.11
C GLY A 49 -10.62 0.31 -20.32
N GLU A 50 -11.19 0.17 -21.51
CA GLU A 50 -12.22 1.07 -22.08
C GLU A 50 -13.67 0.57 -21.97
N ASN A 51 -13.89 -0.73 -21.78
CA ASN A 51 -15.22 -1.34 -21.93
C ASN A 51 -16.10 -1.28 -20.67
N LEU A 52 -17.41 -1.47 -20.84
CA LEU A 52 -18.34 -1.74 -19.74
C LEU A 52 -17.81 -2.95 -18.95
N SER A 53 -17.51 -2.76 -17.67
CA SER A 53 -16.97 -3.83 -16.84
C SER A 53 -17.43 -3.70 -15.39
N ILE A 54 -17.53 -4.86 -14.74
CA ILE A 54 -17.60 -4.97 -13.28
C ILE A 54 -16.24 -5.44 -12.83
N TYR A 55 -15.63 -4.74 -11.88
CA TYR A 55 -14.32 -5.09 -11.37
C TYR A 55 -14.16 -4.70 -9.90
N THR A 56 -13.09 -5.21 -9.28
CA THR A 56 -12.73 -4.93 -7.89
C THR A 56 -11.55 -3.96 -7.86
N PRO A 57 -11.77 -2.64 -7.69
CA PRO A 57 -10.68 -1.67 -7.73
C PRO A 57 -9.69 -1.88 -6.57
N ASN A 58 -10.15 -2.44 -5.45
CA ASN A 58 -9.30 -2.72 -4.32
C ASN A 58 -9.78 -3.91 -3.49
N LEU A 59 -8.85 -4.78 -3.09
CA LEU A 59 -9.03 -5.77 -2.05
C LEU A 59 -7.98 -5.52 -0.97
N ARG A 60 -8.41 -5.31 0.28
CA ARG A 60 -7.51 -5.09 1.43
C ARG A 60 -7.82 -6.04 2.58
N LEU A 61 -6.75 -6.48 3.24
CA LEU A 61 -6.78 -7.15 4.52
C LEU A 61 -5.93 -6.34 5.51
N PHE A 62 -6.55 -5.82 6.55
CA PHE A 62 -5.90 -5.09 7.62
C PHE A 62 -5.60 -6.03 8.77
N ILE A 63 -4.38 -5.97 9.27
CA ILE A 63 -3.91 -6.74 10.41
C ILE A 63 -3.22 -5.76 11.35
N SER A 64 -3.69 -5.69 12.59
CA SER A 64 -3.08 -4.86 13.63
C SER A 64 -2.99 -5.64 14.93
N GLY A 65 -2.02 -5.30 15.77
CA GLY A 65 -1.92 -5.92 17.08
C GLY A 65 -0.87 -5.29 17.97
N ASN A 66 -1.10 -5.41 19.28
CA ASN A 66 -0.18 -4.93 20.29
C ASN A 66 0.86 -6.03 20.62
N ILE A 67 2.14 -5.66 20.58
CA ILE A 67 3.24 -6.49 21.10
C ILE A 67 3.37 -6.27 22.62
N SER A 68 3.19 -5.03 23.06
CA SER A 68 3.17 -4.61 24.47
C SER A 68 2.37 -3.30 24.61
N ASP A 69 2.26 -2.77 25.82
CA ASP A 69 1.60 -1.46 26.07
C ASP A 69 2.25 -0.30 25.31
N GLN A 70 3.52 -0.44 24.91
CA GLN A 70 4.29 0.60 24.23
C GLN A 70 4.48 0.32 22.74
N TRP A 71 4.28 -0.92 22.29
CA TRP A 71 4.65 -1.36 20.94
C TRP A 71 3.48 -2.01 20.23
N PHE A 72 3.18 -1.57 19.01
CA PHE A 72 2.13 -2.16 18.18
C PHE A 72 2.49 -2.17 16.70
N ILE A 73 1.95 -3.15 15.97
CA ILE A 73 2.17 -3.33 14.54
C ILE A 73 0.87 -3.03 13.80
N ASN A 74 0.98 -2.38 12.66
CA ASN A 74 -0.09 -2.26 11.68
C ASN A 74 0.40 -2.75 10.33
N SER A 75 -0.47 -3.46 9.62
CA SER A 75 -0.21 -4.00 8.30
C SER A 75 -1.49 -3.95 7.45
N ALA A 76 -1.32 -3.70 6.14
CA ALA A 76 -2.37 -3.86 5.15
C ALA A 76 -1.80 -4.64 3.96
N LEU A 77 -2.37 -5.82 3.70
CA LEU A 77 -2.16 -6.55 2.46
C LEU A 77 -3.20 -6.07 1.45
N GLN A 78 -2.77 -5.80 0.22
CA GLN A 78 -3.59 -5.14 -0.79
C GLN A 78 -3.36 -5.77 -2.16
N ALA A 79 -4.42 -5.88 -2.94
CA ALA A 79 -4.39 -6.20 -4.36
C ALA A 79 -5.23 -5.17 -5.12
N ASP A 80 -4.70 -4.63 -6.22
CA ASP A 80 -5.37 -3.62 -7.05
C ASP A 80 -4.82 -3.57 -8.48
N TYR A 81 -5.45 -2.74 -9.32
CA TYR A 81 -5.05 -2.51 -10.71
C TYR A 81 -4.07 -1.33 -10.75
N TYR A 82 -2.79 -1.61 -10.49
CA TYR A 82 -1.74 -0.60 -10.44
C TYR A 82 -0.89 -0.51 -11.70
N ASP A 83 -0.51 -1.67 -12.26
CA ASP A 83 0.51 -1.75 -13.32
C ASP A 83 -0.01 -2.46 -14.58
N GLY A 84 -1.34 -2.55 -14.72
CA GLY A 84 -1.96 -3.25 -15.83
C GLY A 84 -3.46 -3.43 -15.69
N ASP A 85 -4.02 -4.19 -16.64
CA ASP A 85 -5.45 -4.47 -16.76
C ASP A 85 -5.89 -5.71 -15.96
N GLU A 86 -4.99 -6.30 -15.18
CA GLU A 86 -5.25 -7.40 -14.27
C GLU A 86 -5.02 -6.98 -12.81
N LEU A 87 -5.71 -7.65 -11.89
CA LEU A 87 -5.51 -7.44 -10.47
C LEU A 87 -4.09 -7.88 -10.09
N SER A 88 -3.32 -6.99 -9.46
CA SER A 88 -1.96 -7.31 -9.02
C SER A 88 -1.94 -8.47 -8.02
N ASP A 89 -0.82 -9.18 -7.96
CA ASP A 89 -0.53 -10.07 -6.84
C ASP A 89 -0.63 -9.29 -5.50
N PRO A 90 -1.13 -9.91 -4.41
CA PRO A 90 -1.23 -9.25 -3.12
C PRO A 90 0.13 -8.78 -2.60
N PHE A 91 0.21 -7.51 -2.20
CA PHE A 91 1.42 -6.89 -1.66
C PHE A 91 1.13 -6.11 -0.37
N PHE A 92 2.15 -5.88 0.47
CA PHE A 92 2.00 -5.06 1.66
C PHE A 92 2.03 -3.58 1.30
N SER A 93 0.85 -2.96 1.26
CA SER A 93 0.73 -1.53 1.02
C SER A 93 1.04 -0.70 2.27
N LEU A 94 0.82 -1.28 3.45
CA LEU A 94 1.22 -0.75 4.75
C LEU A 94 1.88 -1.87 5.56
N LEU A 95 3.01 -1.56 6.20
CA LEU A 95 3.67 -2.45 7.15
C LEU A 95 4.56 -1.60 8.05
N ASN A 96 4.12 -1.33 9.27
CA ASN A 96 4.86 -0.52 10.22
C ASN A 96 4.77 -1.06 11.64
N ILE A 97 5.81 -0.75 12.39
CA ILE A 97 5.87 -0.88 13.84
C ILE A 97 5.78 0.52 14.45
N ASN A 98 5.08 0.62 15.56
CA ASN A 98 4.82 1.86 16.25
C ASN A 98 5.26 1.74 17.70
N TRP A 99 5.82 2.82 18.22
CA TRP A 99 6.20 2.95 19.61
C TRP A 99 5.62 4.23 20.22
N THR A 100 5.09 4.10 21.43
CA THR A 100 4.71 5.22 22.30
C THR A 100 5.36 5.03 23.68
N PRO A 101 5.90 6.08 24.32
CA PRO A 101 6.51 5.94 25.64
C PRO A 101 5.50 5.52 26.72
N ASP A 102 4.24 5.97 26.60
CA ASP A 102 3.14 5.59 27.47
C ASP A 102 1.79 5.70 26.73
N LEU A 103 0.74 5.06 27.24
CA LEU A 103 -0.58 5.02 26.59
C LEU A 103 -1.29 6.39 26.50
N ASN A 104 -0.86 7.38 27.29
CA ASN A 104 -1.42 8.72 27.32
C ASN A 104 -0.53 9.74 26.59
N SER A 105 0.62 9.32 26.07
CA SER A 105 1.56 10.19 25.40
C SER A 105 1.03 10.59 24.03
N ASN A 106 1.28 11.84 23.66
CA ASN A 106 1.02 12.30 22.30
C ASN A 106 2.16 11.93 21.34
N LEU A 107 3.28 11.40 21.84
CA LEU A 107 4.42 11.03 21.01
C LEU A 107 4.22 9.63 20.42
N LEU A 108 4.16 9.55 19.10
CA LEU A 108 4.14 8.31 18.35
C LEU A 108 5.31 8.25 17.38
N VAL A 109 6.15 7.22 17.53
CA VAL A 109 7.22 6.90 16.58
C VAL A 109 6.77 5.76 15.70
N THR A 110 6.64 6.00 14.40
CA THR A 110 6.29 4.98 13.40
C THR A 110 7.52 4.66 12.56
N ALA A 111 7.87 3.38 12.41
CA ALA A 111 8.92 2.91 11.52
C ALA A 111 8.40 1.87 10.53
N GLY A 112 8.79 1.99 9.26
CA GLY A 112 8.37 1.10 8.17
C GLY A 112 7.63 1.86 7.08
N ARG A 113 6.61 1.22 6.48
CA ARG A 113 5.75 1.82 5.46
C ARG A 113 4.44 2.30 6.08
N PHE A 114 4.12 3.58 5.92
CA PHE A 114 2.98 4.25 6.57
C PHE A 114 2.27 5.21 5.63
N ILE A 115 1.05 5.59 6.00
CA ILE A 115 0.27 6.61 5.27
C ILE A 115 0.95 7.96 5.47
N THR A 116 1.19 8.63 4.36
CA THR A 116 1.77 9.97 4.30
C THR A 116 0.83 10.96 4.99
N PRO A 117 1.30 11.70 6.00
CA PRO A 117 0.51 12.73 6.68
C PRO A 117 0.46 14.03 5.87
N TYR A 118 0.02 13.96 4.61
CA TYR A 118 -0.04 15.11 3.71
C TYR A 118 -1.47 15.37 3.23
N GLY A 119 -1.90 16.63 3.35
CA GLY A 119 -3.23 17.08 2.93
C GLY A 119 -4.37 16.38 3.67
N SER A 120 -5.60 16.57 3.16
CA SER A 120 -6.79 15.95 3.76
C SER A 120 -6.92 14.46 3.46
N TYR A 121 -6.12 13.92 2.53
CA TYR A 121 -6.24 12.54 2.08
C TYR A 121 -5.62 11.55 3.06
N SER A 122 -4.72 11.97 3.95
CA SER A 122 -4.16 11.10 5.01
C SER A 122 -5.22 10.39 5.84
N ASN A 123 -6.43 10.96 5.94
CA ASN A 123 -7.57 10.45 6.70
C ASN A 123 -8.70 9.91 5.80
N LYS A 124 -8.44 9.70 4.50
CA LYS A 124 -9.40 9.20 3.50
C LYS A 124 -8.83 7.99 2.77
N PHE A 125 -8.09 7.18 3.51
CA PHE A 125 -7.30 6.11 2.95
C PHE A 125 -8.16 4.90 2.56
N ILE A 126 -9.21 4.61 3.33
CA ILE A 126 -10.19 3.57 3.02
C ILE A 126 -11.31 4.15 2.15
N SER A 127 -11.83 3.33 1.23
CA SER A 127 -12.87 3.75 0.28
C SER A 127 -14.13 4.25 0.99
N SER A 128 -14.48 3.69 2.16
CA SER A 128 -15.62 4.15 2.96
C SER A 128 -15.48 5.57 3.53
N GLU A 129 -14.26 6.10 3.63
CA GLU A 129 -13.97 7.46 4.11
C GLU A 129 -13.63 8.42 2.95
N ASN A 130 -13.43 7.88 1.75
CA ASN A 130 -13.13 8.66 0.56
C ASN A 130 -14.42 8.92 -0.24
N PRO A 131 -14.83 10.20 -0.44
CA PRO A 131 -15.99 10.51 -1.27
C PRO A 131 -15.76 10.24 -2.76
N PHE A 132 -14.52 9.96 -3.17
CA PHE A 132 -14.15 9.62 -4.55
C PHE A 132 -13.75 8.15 -4.65
N VAL A 133 -14.12 7.52 -5.77
CA VAL A 133 -13.76 6.12 -6.07
C VAL A 133 -12.25 5.96 -6.26
N HIS A 134 -11.60 6.96 -6.85
CA HIS A 134 -10.17 6.97 -7.15
C HIS A 134 -9.40 8.01 -6.34
N LEU A 135 -8.08 7.84 -6.29
CA LEU A 135 -7.19 8.85 -5.70
C LEU A 135 -7.18 10.12 -6.55
N PRO A 136 -6.98 11.29 -5.95
CA PRO A 136 -6.77 12.52 -6.71
C PRO A 136 -5.49 12.39 -7.55
N MET A 137 -5.44 13.10 -8.67
CA MET A 137 -4.31 13.02 -9.63
C MET A 137 -2.96 13.42 -9.03
N SER A 138 -2.97 14.20 -7.95
CA SER A 138 -1.77 14.55 -7.18
C SER A 138 -1.16 13.38 -6.39
N HIS A 139 -1.91 12.29 -6.20
CA HIS A 139 -1.51 11.11 -5.42
C HIS A 139 -1.55 9.81 -6.23
N SER A 140 -2.16 9.82 -7.42
CA SER A 140 -2.02 8.73 -8.39
C SER A 140 -0.61 8.72 -8.96
N SER A 141 -0.16 7.56 -9.44
CA SER A 141 1.09 7.44 -10.19
C SER A 141 1.12 8.40 -11.38
N GLY A 142 2.32 8.87 -11.74
CA GLY A 142 2.52 9.54 -13.03
C GLY A 142 3.19 10.91 -12.97
N LEU A 143 4.30 11.07 -12.24
CA LEU A 143 5.32 12.03 -12.66
C LEU A 143 6.59 11.26 -12.99
N PRO A 144 7.15 11.40 -14.19
CA PRO A 144 8.32 10.68 -14.61
C PRO A 144 9.56 11.35 -14.01
N VAL A 145 9.80 11.15 -12.72
CA VAL A 145 10.98 11.71 -12.04
C VAL A 145 11.96 10.58 -11.78
N SER A 146 13.14 10.56 -12.39
CA SER A 146 14.20 9.61 -12.04
C SER A 146 14.96 10.09 -10.80
N ALA A 147 15.41 9.14 -9.96
CA ALA A 147 16.31 9.43 -8.84
C ALA A 147 17.66 10.00 -9.32
N THR A 148 18.08 9.66 -10.54
CA THR A 148 19.36 10.07 -11.14
C THR A 148 19.20 11.33 -11.99
N PHE A 149 18.13 11.42 -12.78
CA PHE A 149 17.99 12.46 -13.81
C PHE A 149 16.98 13.55 -13.46
N GLY A 150 16.22 13.43 -12.36
CA GLY A 150 15.16 14.36 -12.02
C GLY A 150 13.98 14.22 -13.00
N HIS A 151 13.37 15.33 -13.41
CA HIS A 151 12.22 15.30 -14.32
C HIS A 151 12.63 14.77 -15.70
N LEU A 152 12.09 13.61 -16.07
CA LEU A 152 12.17 13.04 -17.41
C LEU A 152 11.07 13.75 -18.24
N GLY A 153 11.45 14.41 -19.34
CA GLY A 153 10.60 15.40 -20.02
C GLY A 153 9.21 14.96 -20.48
N ASP A 154 8.44 15.92 -20.99
CA ASP A 154 7.06 15.74 -21.44
C ASP A 154 6.90 14.58 -22.43
N GLY A 155 6.03 13.62 -22.11
CA GLY A 155 5.70 12.46 -22.96
C GLY A 155 6.12 11.10 -22.41
N ILE A 156 6.79 11.04 -21.25
CA ILE A 156 7.14 9.80 -20.57
C ILE A 156 6.09 9.54 -19.48
N SER A 157 5.10 8.70 -19.76
CA SER A 157 4.02 8.37 -18.82
C SER A 157 4.05 6.91 -18.35
N ASN A 158 4.82 6.06 -19.01
CA ASN A 158 4.87 4.61 -18.77
C ASN A 158 6.29 4.18 -18.32
N PRO A 159 6.43 3.33 -17.28
CA PRO A 159 7.70 2.70 -16.90
C PRO A 159 8.52 2.13 -18.07
N GLU A 160 7.87 1.60 -19.12
CA GLU A 160 8.53 1.08 -20.32
C GLU A 160 9.25 2.14 -21.15
N ASP A 161 8.75 3.38 -21.16
CA ASP A 161 9.44 4.50 -21.82
C ASP A 161 10.69 4.94 -21.05
N ILE A 162 10.67 4.77 -19.72
CA ILE A 162 11.80 5.10 -18.84
C ILE A 162 12.96 4.13 -19.09
N SER A 163 12.68 2.83 -19.09
CA SER A 163 13.70 1.81 -19.36
C SER A 163 14.24 1.89 -20.79
N ARG A 164 13.38 2.20 -21.78
CA ARG A 164 13.79 2.38 -23.18
C ARG A 164 14.69 3.60 -23.40
N LEU A 165 14.43 4.72 -22.72
CA LEU A 165 15.15 5.98 -22.94
C LEU A 165 16.37 6.16 -22.03
N TYR A 166 16.34 5.59 -20.82
CA TYR A 166 17.34 5.82 -19.77
C TYR A 166 18.04 4.54 -19.26
N GLY A 167 17.70 3.37 -19.82
CA GLY A 167 18.32 2.08 -19.51
C GLY A 167 17.50 1.25 -18.51
N GLU A 168 17.63 -0.07 -18.57
CA GLU A 168 16.85 -1.03 -17.76
C GLU A 168 16.99 -0.86 -16.24
N ASP A 169 18.07 -0.21 -15.79
CA ASP A 169 18.34 0.06 -14.38
C ASP A 169 17.63 1.32 -13.85
N GLU A 170 17.06 2.16 -14.74
CA GLU A 170 16.33 3.35 -14.33
C GLU A 170 14.85 3.07 -14.08
N LYS A 171 14.44 3.33 -12.84
CA LYS A 171 13.05 3.23 -12.42
C LYS A 171 12.56 4.63 -12.11
N GLY A 172 11.55 5.08 -12.86
CA GLY A 172 10.82 6.29 -12.52
C GLY A 172 10.43 6.28 -11.06
N THR A 173 10.93 7.23 -10.30
CA THR A 173 10.43 7.53 -8.97
C THR A 173 9.18 8.37 -9.10
N THR A 174 8.15 7.86 -8.48
CA THR A 174 6.93 8.59 -8.21
C THR A 174 7.21 9.75 -7.23
N MET A 175 6.27 10.69 -7.13
CA MET A 175 6.27 11.74 -6.11
C MET A 175 6.59 11.15 -4.72
N VAL A 176 7.16 11.97 -3.84
CA VAL A 176 7.48 11.63 -2.43
C VAL A 176 6.31 10.92 -1.70
N TYR A 177 5.08 11.07 -2.20
CA TYR A 177 3.82 10.62 -1.59
C TYR A 177 2.97 9.70 -2.48
N SER A 178 3.61 8.90 -3.34
CA SER A 178 2.92 7.96 -4.23
C SER A 178 1.86 7.13 -3.54
N ARG A 179 0.64 7.14 -4.09
CA ARG A 179 -0.50 6.40 -3.58
C ARG A 179 -0.75 6.64 -2.09
N MET A 180 -0.36 7.83 -1.61
CA MET A 180 -0.43 8.26 -0.22
C MET A 180 0.49 7.50 0.75
N TYR A 181 1.49 6.74 0.30
CA TYR A 181 2.40 6.02 1.19
C TYR A 181 3.82 6.59 1.19
N SER A 182 4.46 6.50 2.34
CA SER A 182 5.88 6.81 2.53
C SER A 182 6.55 5.66 3.29
N GLN A 183 7.86 5.52 3.13
CA GLN A 183 8.67 4.58 3.90
C GLN A 183 9.74 5.33 4.68
N GLY A 184 9.96 4.95 5.93
CA GLY A 184 11.00 5.54 6.77
C GLY A 184 10.63 5.54 8.25
N ILE A 185 11.01 6.62 8.93
CA ILE A 185 10.69 6.87 10.33
C ILE A 185 9.90 8.18 10.41
N ARG A 186 8.78 8.18 11.13
CA ARG A 186 7.93 9.34 11.37
C ARG A 186 7.77 9.56 12.87
N PHE A 187 7.81 10.83 13.26
CA PHE A 187 7.45 11.31 14.58
C PHE A 187 6.15 12.10 14.44
N SER A 188 5.17 11.80 15.27
CA SER A 188 3.88 12.50 15.35
C SER A 188 3.48 12.74 16.79
#